data_AF-A0A7C7L067-F1
#
_entry.id   AF-A0A7C7L067-F1
#
_cell.length_a   1.000
_cell.length_b   1.000
_cell.length_c   1.000
_cell.angle_alpha   90.00
_cell.angle_beta   90.00
_cell.angle_gamma   90.00
#
_symmetry.space_group_name_H-M   'P 1'
#
loop_
_entity.id
_entity.type
_entity.pdbx_description
1 polymer ?
#
loop_
_entity_poly.entity_id
_entity_poly.type
_entity_poly.pdbx_seq_one_letter_code
_entity_poly.pdbx_strand_id
1 'polypeptide(L)' 'MHLWNLPAYPNPSNLGVWIPYKLASDAKVTISIYNILGRVVRTLDIGRKSAGRHLV' A
#
# COMPACT_ATOMS: atom_id res chain seq x y z
N MET A 1 12.32 -16.59 -6.92
CA MET A 1 12.96 -15.77 -5.88
C MET A 1 11.97 -14.69 -5.45
N HIS A 2 11.23 -14.89 -4.36
CA HIS A 2 10.21 -13.96 -3.84
C HIS A 2 10.86 -13.02 -2.83
N LEU A 3 11.17 -11.78 -3.21
CA LEU A 3 11.65 -10.76 -2.28
C LEU A 3 10.47 -9.94 -1.78
N TRP A 4 9.80 -10.42 -0.73
CA TRP A 4 8.93 -9.57 0.10
C TRP A 4 9.82 -8.78 1.05
N ASN A 5 10.46 -7.71 0.56
CA ASN A 5 11.27 -6.86 1.43
C ASN A 5 10.37 -5.86 2.16
N LEU A 6 9.91 -6.23 3.37
CA LEU A 6 9.40 -5.26 4.34
C LEU A 6 10.52 -5.00 5.37
N PRO A 7 11.01 -3.76 5.46
CA PRO A 7 10.77 -3.06 6.71
C PRO A 7 10.34 -1.60 6.47
N ALA A 8 9.15 -1.27 6.95
CA ALA A 8 8.79 0.09 7.32
C ALA A 8 9.29 0.33 8.76
N TYR A 9 10.32 1.14 8.87
CA TYR A 9 10.97 1.63 10.09
C TYR A 9 11.72 0.61 11.00
N PRO A 10 12.93 0.97 11.51
CA PRO A 10 13.75 2.09 11.06
C PRO A 10 14.51 1.65 9.81
N ASN A 11 14.14 2.19 8.64
CA ASN A 11 14.87 1.94 7.40
C ASN A 11 15.47 3.27 6.90
N PRO A 12 16.73 3.56 7.21
CA PRO A 12 17.37 4.83 6.89
C PRO A 12 17.75 4.99 5.40
N SER A 13 17.49 4.02 4.52
CA SER A 13 17.99 4.05 3.13
C SER A 13 17.01 3.60 2.03
N ASN A 14 15.72 3.38 2.31
CA ASN A 14 14.74 3.08 1.26
C ASN A 14 13.93 4.32 0.85
N LEU A 15 13.87 4.59 -0.45
CA LEU A 15 13.21 5.75 -1.07
C LEU A 15 11.67 5.68 -1.06
N GLY A 16 11.07 4.55 -0.66
CA GLY A 16 9.62 4.38 -0.56
C GLY A 16 9.19 3.08 0.11
N VAL A 17 7.93 3.02 0.59
CA VAL A 17 7.32 1.83 1.19
C VAL A 17 6.36 1.22 0.18
N TRP A 18 6.50 -0.08 -0.08
CA TRP A 18 5.59 -0.84 -0.94
C TRP A 18 4.47 -1.49 -0.13
N ILE A 19 3.23 -1.34 -0.59
CA ILE A 19 2.01 -1.81 0.08
C ILE A 19 1.37 -2.92 -0.76
N PRO A 20 1.60 -4.21 -0.45
CA PRO A 20 0.94 -5.29 -1.15
C PRO A 20 -0.52 -5.47 -0.69
N TYR A 21 -1.42 -5.73 -1.63
CA TYR A 21 -2.81 -6.08 -1.35
C TYR A 21 -3.36 -7.07 -2.38
N LYS A 22 -4.49 -7.71 -2.03
CA LYS A 22 -5.20 -8.64 -2.93
C LYS A 22 -6.67 -8.26 -3.03
N LEU A 23 -7.18 -8.23 -4.25
CA LEU A 23 -8.59 -8.06 -4.54
C LEU A 23 -9.24 -9.42 -4.86
N ALA A 24 -10.40 -9.67 -4.27
CA ALA A 24 -11.21 -10.87 -4.56
C ALA A 24 -11.93 -10.77 -5.91
N SER A 25 -12.28 -9.55 -6.31
CA SER A 25 -12.97 -9.21 -7.57
C SER A 25 -12.49 -7.83 -8.03
N ASP A 26 -12.84 -7.44 -9.26
CA ASP A 26 -12.57 -6.10 -9.77
C ASP A 26 -13.22 -5.02 -8.88
N ALA A 27 -12.44 -4.01 -8.48
CA ALA A 27 -12.89 -2.98 -7.55
C ALA A 27 -12.17 -1.64 -7.77
N LYS A 28 -12.79 -0.54 -7.33
CA LYS A 28 -12.11 0.74 -7.16
C LYS A 28 -11.31 0.72 -5.85
N VAL A 29 -10.05 1.14 -5.89
CA VAL A 29 -9.13 1.09 -4.76
C VAL A 29 -8.77 2.50 -4.31
N THR A 30 -8.88 2.74 -3.00
CA THR A 30 -8.39 3.95 -2.35
C THR A 30 -7.62 3.54 -1.10
N ILE A 31 -6.42 4.09 -0.93
CA ILE A 31 -5.58 3.84 0.24
C ILE A 31 -5.56 5.10 1.10
N SER A 32 -6.02 4.99 2.35
CA SER A 32 -5.96 6.07 3.33
C SER A 32 -4.84 5.79 4.33
N ILE A 33 -3.90 6.72 4.45
CA ILE A 33 -2.74 6.64 5.34
C ILE A 33 -3.03 7.48 6.57
N TYR A 34 -2.89 6.87 7.75
CA TYR A 34 -3.16 7.50 9.05
C TYR A 34 -1.87 7.67 9.85
N ASN A 35 -1.79 8.73 10.66
CA ASN A 35 -0.76 8.83 11.69
C ASN A 35 -1.15 8.07 12.97
N ILE A 36 -0.25 8.04 13.95
CA ILE A 36 -0.46 7.34 15.23
C ILE A 36 -1.63 7.89 16.07
N LEU A 37 -2.10 9.10 15.76
CA LEU A 37 -3.27 9.72 16.39
C LEU A 37 -4.57 9.37 15.65
N GLY A 38 -4.53 8.50 14.63
CA GLY A 38 -5.68 8.12 13.83
C GLY A 38 -6.14 9.20 12.84
N ARG A 39 -5.31 10.21 12.54
CA ARG A 39 -5.65 11.28 11.58
C ARG A 39 -5.15 10.90 10.18
N VAL A 40 -6.00 11.11 9.17
CA VAL A 40 -5.61 10.91 7.75
C VAL A 40 -4.52 11.92 7.39
N VAL A 41 -3.37 11.44 6.95
CA VAL A 41 -2.25 12.26 6.47
C VAL A 41 -2.10 12.23 4.95
N ARG A 42 -2.66 11.20 4.29
CA ARG A 42 -2.70 11.11 2.82
C ARG A 42 -3.79 10.15 2.37
N THR A 43 -4.40 10.44 1.23
CA THR A 43 -5.30 9.54 0.52
C THR A 43 -4.76 9.35 -0.90
N LEU A 44 -4.65 8.10 -1.34
CA LEU A 44 -4.23 7.73 -2.70
C LEU A 44 -5.44 7.12 -3.42
N ASP A 45 -5.96 7.81 -4.45
CA ASP A 45 -6.94 7.20 -5.36
C ASP A 45 -6.20 6.40 -6.43
N ILE A 46 -6.24 5.07 -6.31
CA ILE A 46 -5.57 4.13 -7.21
C ILE A 46 -6.45 3.80 -8.43
N GLY A 47 -7.74 4.16 -8.38
CA GLY A 47 -8.70 3.86 -9.43
C GLY A 47 -9.12 2.39 -9.46
N ARG A 48 -9.64 1.95 -10.61
CA ARG A 48 -10.16 0.58 -10.79
C ARG A 48 -9.01 -0.41 -11.01
N LYS A 49 -9.04 -1.54 -10.30
CA LYS A 49 -8.07 -2.63 -10.40
C LYS A 49 -8.80 -3.96 -10.53
N SER A 50 -8.21 -4.90 -11.26
CA SER A 50 -8.75 -6.25 -11.44
C SER A 50 -8.53 -7.12 -10.20
N ALA A 51 -9.29 -8.21 -10.10
CA ALA A 51 -9.04 -9.26 -9.10
C ALA A 51 -7.57 -9.73 -9.15
N GLY A 52 -6.99 -10.06 -7.99
CA GLY A 52 -5.60 -10.54 -7.90
C GLY A 52 -4.72 -9.70 -7.00
N ARG A 53 -3.41 -9.95 -7.06
CA ARG A 53 -2.39 -9.29 -6.24
C ARG A 53 -1.89 -8.02 -6.90
N HIS A 54 -1.72 -6.98 -6.10
CA HIS A 54 -1.21 -5.68 -6.52
C HIS A 54 -0.15 -5.18 -5.54
N LEU A 55 0.69 -4.28 -6.03
CA LEU A 55 1.70 -3.56 -5.26
C LEU A 55 1.55 -2.08 -5.59
N VAL A 56 1.57 -1.23 -4.56
CA VAL A 56 1.59 0.24 -4.66
C VAL A 56 2.79 0.77 -3.93
#